data_AF-A0A317YMD8-F1
#
_entry.id   AF-A0A317YMD8-F1
#
_cell.length_a   1.000
_cell.length_b   1.000
_cell.length_c   1.000
_cell.angle_alpha   90.00
_cell.angle_beta   90.00
_cell.angle_gamma   90.00
#
_symmetry.space_group_name_H-M   'P 1'
#
loop_
_entity.id
_entity.type
_entity.pdbx_description
1 polymer ?
#
loop_
_entity_poly.entity_id
_entity_poly.type
_entity_poly.pdbx_seq_one_letter_code
_entity_poly.pdbx_strand_id
1 'polypeptide(L)' 'TTPNTGERVERGDSVDVVISKGPEKVKMPNVIGLPKEEALQKLKSLGLKDVTIEKVYNNQAPKGYIANQSVTANTEIAIH' A
#
# COMPACT_ATOMS: atom_id res chain seq x y z
N THR A 1 19.17 14.46 -56.72
CA THR A 1 20.15 13.87 -55.79
C THR A 1 19.68 14.13 -54.38
N THR A 2 18.92 13.19 -53.83
CA THR A 2 18.29 13.26 -52.50
C THR A 2 18.96 12.18 -51.65
N PRO A 3 19.75 12.53 -50.62
CA PRO A 3 20.31 11.50 -49.75
C PRO A 3 19.23 10.94 -48.82
N ASN A 4 19.12 9.60 -48.81
CA ASN A 4 18.35 8.80 -47.86
C ASN A 4 18.83 9.07 -46.44
N THR A 5 18.00 9.68 -45.60
CA THR A 5 18.21 9.76 -44.15
C THR A 5 17.79 8.43 -43.52
N GLY A 6 18.68 7.45 -43.58
CA GLY A 6 18.59 6.16 -42.90
C GLY A 6 19.21 6.20 -41.51
N GLU A 7 18.96 7.26 -40.74
CA GLU A 7 19.52 7.41 -39.40
C GLU A 7 18.68 6.58 -38.42
N ARG A 8 19.11 5.33 -38.25
CA ARG A 8 18.69 4.48 -37.14
C ARG A 8 19.17 5.14 -35.86
N VAL A 9 18.27 5.88 -35.22
CA VAL A 9 18.40 6.25 -33.81
C VAL A 9 18.49 4.95 -33.00
N GLU A 10 19.68 4.67 -32.48
CA GLU A 10 19.90 3.68 -31.42
C GLU A 10 19.09 4.14 -30.20
N ARG A 11 17.92 3.54 -30.00
CA ARG A 11 17.08 3.79 -28.82
C ARG A 11 17.69 3.06 -27.63
N GLY A 12 18.84 3.56 -27.18
CA GLY A 12 19.53 3.19 -25.94
C GLY A 12 19.33 4.26 -24.86
N ASP A 13 18.30 5.09 -24.98
CA ASP A 13 17.87 5.95 -23.89
C ASP A 13 17.39 5.03 -22.75
N SER A 14 18.24 4.86 -21.74
CA SER A 14 17.77 4.50 -20.41
C SER A 14 16.89 5.65 -19.99
N VAL A 15 15.61 5.54 -20.34
CA VAL A 15 14.58 6.40 -19.79
C VAL A 15 14.61 6.08 -18.31
N ASP A 16 15.35 6.88 -17.54
CA ASP A 16 15.16 7.02 -16.11
C ASP A 16 13.74 7.56 -15.97
N VAL A 17 12.78 6.62 -15.99
CA VAL A 17 11.40 6.89 -15.64
C VAL A 17 11.49 7.20 -14.16
N VAL A 18 11.64 8.49 -13.86
CA VAL A 18 11.23 9.04 -12.58
C VAL A 18 9.72 8.84 -12.57
N ILE A 19 9.30 7.62 -12.22
CA ILE A 19 7.95 7.37 -11.77
C ILE A 19 7.86 8.30 -10.58
N SER A 20 7.17 9.43 -10.74
CA SER A 20 6.67 10.22 -9.63
C SER A 20 5.98 9.21 -8.72
N LYS A 21 6.66 8.78 -7.65
CA LYS A 21 6.23 7.65 -6.82
C LYS A 21 4.94 7.96 -6.05
N GLY A 22 4.29 9.09 -6.34
CA GLY A 22 3.15 9.59 -5.61
C GLY A 22 3.47 9.65 -4.11
N PRO A 23 2.46 9.79 -3.25
CA PRO A 23 2.61 9.33 -1.87
C PRO A 23 3.00 7.85 -1.88
N GLU A 24 3.94 7.45 -1.02
CA GLU A 24 4.28 6.03 -0.84
C GLU A 24 2.98 5.25 -0.58
N LYS A 25 2.76 4.16 -1.31
CA LYS A 25 1.57 3.33 -1.13
C LYS A 25 1.97 2.05 -0.43
N VAL A 26 1.20 1.67 0.57
CA VAL A 26 1.38 0.42 1.30
C VAL A 26 0.11 -0.40 1.24
N LYS A 27 0.28 -1.72 1.15
CA LYS A 27 -0.85 -2.65 1.08
C LYS A 27 -1.38 -2.89 2.48
N MET A 28 -2.68 -2.73 2.65
CA MET A 28 -3.38 -3.03 3.90
C MET A 28 -3.25 -4.53 4.21
N PRO A 29 -2.67 -4.94 5.35
CA PRO A 29 -2.61 -6.34 5.72
C PRO A 29 -3.99 -6.80 6.21
N ASN A 30 -4.23 -8.12 6.16
CA ASN A 30 -5.36 -8.68 6.89
C ASN A 30 -5.02 -8.72 8.39
N VAL A 31 -5.78 -7.99 9.19
CA VAL A 31 -5.65 -7.94 10.65
C VAL A 31 -6.86 -8.52 11.39
N ILE A 32 -7.90 -8.95 10.67
CA ILE A 32 -9.07 -9.60 11.27
C ILE A 32 -8.62 -10.88 12.00
N GLY A 33 -9.09 -11.05 13.23
CA GLY A 33 -8.73 -12.21 14.06
C GLY A 33 -7.35 -12.12 14.71
N LEU A 34 -6.60 -11.03 14.51
CA LEU A 34 -5.38 -10.77 15.28
C LEU A 34 -5.69 -10.03 16.59
N PRO A 35 -4.83 -10.19 17.62
CA PRO A 35 -4.85 -9.32 18.79
C PRO A 35 -4.67 -7.86 18.38
N LYS A 36 -5.35 -6.95 19.07
CA LYS A 36 -5.27 -5.49 18.81
C LYS A 36 -3.81 -4.97 18.72
N GLU A 37 -2.93 -5.49 19.57
CA GLU A 37 -1.53 -5.07 19.68
C GLU A 37 -0.72 -5.56 18.48
N GLU A 38 -0.92 -6.80 18.07
CA GLU A 38 -0.26 -7.38 16.90
C GLU A 38 -0.72 -6.68 15.61
N ALA A 39 -2.03 -6.43 15.48
CA ALA A 39 -2.59 -5.66 14.37
C ALA A 39 -1.96 -4.26 14.27
N LEU A 40 -1.88 -3.55 15.39
CA LEU A 40 -1.24 -2.23 15.48
C LEU A 40 0.24 -2.26 15.07
N GLN A 41 1.01 -3.23 15.58
CA GLN A 41 2.43 -3.37 15.24
C GLN A 41 2.61 -3.62 13.74
N LYS A 42 1.78 -4.48 13.15
CA LYS A 42 1.83 -4.81 11.73
C LYS A 42 1.50 -3.60 10.85
N LEU A 43 0.50 -2.81 11.22
CA LEU A 43 0.14 -1.58 10.52
C LEU A 43 1.24 -0.51 10.66
N LYS A 44 1.78 -0.32 11.87
CA LYS A 44 2.92 0.60 12.09
C LYS A 44 4.17 0.22 11.31
N SER A 45 4.46 -1.08 11.20
CA SER A 45 5.59 -1.59 10.40
C SER A 45 5.44 -1.30 8.91
N LEU A 46 4.22 -1.04 8.44
CA LEU A 46 3.94 -0.63 7.07
C LEU A 46 3.90 0.89 6.91
N GLY A 47 4.29 1.67 7.93
CA GLY A 47 4.20 3.13 7.87
C GLY A 47 2.77 3.68 8.00
N LEU A 48 1.76 2.82 8.26
CA LEU A 48 0.40 3.26 8.53
C LEU A 48 0.33 3.81 9.95
N LYS A 49 0.38 5.13 10.06
CA LYS A 49 0.23 5.86 11.33
C LYS A 49 -1.22 6.24 11.61
N ASP A 50 -2.03 6.43 10.57
CA ASP A 50 -3.46 6.73 10.62
C ASP A 50 -4.33 5.49 10.82
N VAL A 51 -4.12 4.79 11.93
CA VAL A 51 -4.93 3.63 12.31
C VAL A 51 -5.94 4.05 13.37
N THR A 52 -7.21 4.14 12.99
CA THR A 52 -8.31 4.37 13.93
C THR A 52 -8.83 3.03 14.44
N ILE A 53 -8.82 2.86 15.77
CA ILE A 53 -9.41 1.69 16.43
C ILE A 53 -10.73 2.09 17.06
N GLU A 54 -11.82 1.60 16.48
CA GLU A 54 -13.15 1.76 17.06
C GLU A 54 -13.54 0.48 17.82
N LYS A 55 -13.99 0.66 19.07
CA LYS A 55 -14.53 -0.43 19.88
C LYS A 55 -15.96 -0.68 19.45
N VAL A 56 -16.16 -1.63 18.55
CA VAL A 56 -17.49 -2.13 18.21
C VAL A 56 -17.92 -3.19 19.23
N TYR A 57 -19.17 -3.12 19.68
CA TYR A 57 -19.75 -4.16 20.51
C TYR A 57 -20.13 -5.35 19.62
N ASN A 58 -19.22 -6.31 19.48
CA ASN A 58 -19.44 -7.52 18.70
C ASN A 58 -19.44 -8.74 19.63
N ASN A 59 -20.55 -9.48 19.68
CA ASN A 59 -20.68 -10.70 20.48
C ASN A 59 -20.14 -11.96 19.76
N GLN A 60 -19.63 -11.81 18.53
CA GLN A 60 -19.08 -12.88 17.69
C GLN A 60 -17.55 -12.99 17.78
N ALA A 61 -16.87 -11.91 18.21
CA ALA A 61 -15.41 -11.87 18.30
C ALA A 61 -14.95 -11.86 19.77
N PRO A 62 -13.90 -12.61 20.14
CA PRO A 62 -13.36 -12.57 21.48
C PRO A 62 -12.81 -11.18 21.83
N LYS A 63 -13.01 -10.76 23.09
CA LYS A 63 -12.50 -9.47 23.57
C LYS A 63 -10.99 -9.37 23.35
N GLY A 64 -10.55 -8.24 22.78
CA GLY A 64 -9.14 -7.97 22.52
C GLY A 64 -8.67 -8.32 21.10
N TYR A 65 -9.52 -8.94 20.29
CA TYR A 65 -9.25 -9.25 18.89
C TYR A 65 -9.91 -8.26 17.94
N ILE A 66 -9.32 -8.09 16.75
CA ILE A 66 -9.92 -7.29 15.68
C ILE A 66 -11.09 -8.06 15.08
N ALA A 67 -12.29 -7.58 15.34
CA ALA A 67 -13.53 -8.16 14.81
C ALA A 67 -13.77 -7.79 13.34
N ASN A 68 -13.32 -6.62 12.92
CA ASN A 68 -13.53 -6.09 11.58
C ASN A 68 -12.43 -5.08 11.23
N GLN A 69 -12.11 -4.96 9.94
CA GLN A 69 -11.29 -3.89 9.40
C GLN A 69 -12.10 -3.13 8.34
N SER A 70 -12.14 -1.80 8.45
CA SER A 70 -12.86 -0.94 7.50
C SER A 70 -12.23 -1.00 6.11
N VAL A 71 -10.90 -1.06 6.05
CA VAL A 71 -10.14 -1.21 4.80
C VAL A 71 -9.88 -2.69 4.56
N THR A 72 -10.29 -3.22 3.41
CA THR A 72 -10.03 -4.61 3.00
C THR A 72 -8.53 -4.90 2.84
N ALA A 73 -8.15 -6.15 3.06
CA ALA A 73 -6.77 -6.59 2.87
C ALA A 73 -6.35 -6.45 1.40
N ASN A 74 -5.07 -6.15 1.17
CA ASN A 74 -4.46 -5.82 -0.12
C ASN A 74 -4.89 -4.50 -0.75
N THR A 75 -5.72 -3.71 -0.08
CA THR A 75 -6.04 -2.35 -0.53
C THR A 75 -4.81 -1.45 -0.40
N GLU A 76 -4.52 -0.67 -1.44
CA GLU A 76 -3.42 0.28 -1.44
C GLU A 76 -3.82 1.55 -0.69
N ILE A 77 -3.16 1.81 0.43
CA ILE A 77 -3.33 3.03 1.21
C ILE A 77 -2.12 3.92 0.91
N ALA A 78 -2.38 5.14 0.47
CA ALA A 78 -1.35 6.17 0.37
C ALA A 78 -0.97 6.63 1.78
N ILE A 79 0.31 6.49 2.14
CA ILE A 79 0.90 7.07 3.34
C ILE A 79 1.54 8.42 2.95
N HIS A 80 1.29 9.46 3.75
CA HIS A 80 1.87 10.79 3.58
C HIS A 80 2.83 11.10 4.73
#